data_AF-A0AAX2UH77-F1
#
_entry.id   AF-A0AAX2UH77-F1
#
_cell.length_a   1.000
_cell.length_b   1.000
_cell.length_c   1.000
_cell.angle_alpha   90.00
_cell.angle_beta   90.00
_cell.angle_gamma   90.00
#
_symmetry.space_group_name_H-M   'P 1'
#
loop_
_entity.id
_entity.type
_entity.pdbx_description
1 polymer ?
#
loop_
_entity_poly.entity_id
_entity_poly.type
_entity_poly.pdbx_seq_one_letter_code
_entity_poly.pdbx_strand_id
1 'polypeptide(L)'
;MRFLLILAFLTSAIFANGSKEFLKSYADNCEQEAGGIEYREFCICMAQSILNRLSDDEKELLDARAVTLGNAPKIQKLQTKILQLSFDEQVIYSCAD
;
A
#
# COMPACT_ATOMS: atom_id res chain seq x y z
N MET A 1 -5.81 -6.51 -19.60
CA MET A 1 -7.08 -5.92 -19.10
C MET A 1 -7.28 -6.11 -17.59
N ARG A 2 -7.10 -7.31 -17.01
CA ARG A 2 -7.11 -7.52 -15.53
C ARG A 2 -6.10 -6.63 -14.76
N PHE A 3 -4.93 -6.38 -15.34
CA PHE A 3 -3.86 -5.56 -14.75
C PHE A 3 -4.21 -4.07 -14.55
N LEU A 4 -5.15 -3.52 -15.33
CA LEU A 4 -5.58 -2.11 -15.20
C LEU A 4 -6.61 -1.91 -14.07
N LEU A 5 -7.30 -2.97 -13.66
CA LEU A 5 -8.25 -2.95 -12.55
C LEU A 5 -7.53 -2.96 -11.19
N ILE A 6 -6.36 -3.60 -11.10
CA ILE A 6 -5.46 -3.55 -9.93
C ILE A 6 -4.97 -2.11 -9.66
N LEU A 7 -4.69 -1.34 -10.72
CA LEU A 7 -4.25 0.05 -10.65
C LEU A 7 -5.36 1.01 -10.18
N ALA A 8 -6.62 0.78 -10.58
CA ALA A 8 -7.76 1.58 -10.14
C ALA A 8 -8.16 1.31 -8.68
N PHE A 9 -7.79 0.16 -8.12
CA PHE A 9 -8.11 -0.21 -6.74
C PHE A 9 -7.11 0.36 -5.72
N LEU A 10 -5.82 0.46 -6.09
CA LEU A 10 -4.81 1.17 -5.30
C LEU A 10 -5.11 2.67 -5.15
N THR A 11 -5.80 3.27 -6.11
CA THR A 11 -6.28 4.65 -6.00
C THR A 11 -7.40 4.84 -4.97
N SER A 12 -8.18 3.81 -4.63
CA SER A 12 -9.19 3.86 -3.57
C SER A 12 -8.67 3.42 -2.19
N ALA A 13 -7.61 2.61 -2.14
CA ALA A 13 -7.03 2.11 -0.88
C ALA A 13 -6.14 3.14 -0.13
N ILE A 14 -5.76 4.25 -0.77
CA ILE A 14 -4.96 5.32 -0.15
C ILE A 14 -5.85 6.37 0.57
N PHE A 15 -7.17 6.19 0.57
CA PHE A 15 -8.13 7.04 1.31
C PHE A 15 -8.58 6.46 2.64
N ALA A 16 -7.83 5.53 3.22
CA ALA A 16 -8.13 5.04 4.55
C ALA A 16 -7.28 5.85 5.54
N ASN A 17 -7.94 6.76 6.28
CA ASN A 17 -7.50 7.70 7.32
C ASN A 17 -6.19 7.40 8.10
N GLY A 18 -5.05 7.33 7.41
CA GLY A 18 -3.73 7.25 8.01
C GLY A 18 -3.00 5.91 7.99
N SER A 19 -1.79 5.92 8.55
CA SER A 19 -0.85 4.78 8.47
C SER A 19 -1.41 3.47 9.05
N LYS A 20 -2.30 3.53 10.04
CA LYS A 20 -2.97 2.34 10.62
C LYS A 20 -3.99 1.75 9.66
N GLU A 21 -4.83 2.61 9.10
CA GLU A 21 -5.78 2.24 8.07
C GLU A 21 -5.08 1.70 6.81
N PHE A 22 -3.96 2.31 6.40
CA PHE A 22 -3.12 1.79 5.31
C PHE A 22 -2.70 0.34 5.55
N LEU A 23 -2.13 0.04 6.72
CA LEU A 23 -1.68 -1.33 7.05
C LEU A 23 -2.82 -2.33 6.94
N LYS A 24 -3.99 -1.99 7.49
CA LYS A 24 -5.18 -2.84 7.45
C LYS A 24 -5.67 -3.03 6.03
N SER A 25 -5.90 -1.94 5.29
CA SER A 25 -6.43 -1.99 3.93
C SER A 25 -5.48 -2.69 2.96
N TYR A 26 -4.17 -2.49 3.11
CA TYR A 26 -3.18 -3.23 2.32
C TYR A 26 -3.27 -4.73 2.62
N ALA A 27 -3.23 -5.11 3.91
CA ALA A 27 -3.22 -6.51 4.30
C ALA A 27 -4.52 -7.24 3.90
N ASP A 28 -5.69 -6.63 4.15
CA ASP A 28 -6.98 -7.20 3.80
C ASP A 28 -7.12 -7.41 2.27
N ASN A 29 -6.60 -6.47 1.47
CA ASN A 29 -6.62 -6.59 -0.01
C ASN A 29 -5.62 -7.63 -0.52
N CYS A 30 -4.41 -7.65 0.03
CA CYS A 30 -3.42 -8.67 -0.28
C CYS A 30 -3.94 -10.07 0.04
N GLU A 31 -4.61 -10.24 1.19
CA GLU A 31 -5.22 -11.51 1.60
C GLU A 31 -6.27 -11.99 0.58
N GLN A 32 -7.14 -11.08 0.12
CA GLN A 32 -8.16 -11.38 -0.90
C GLN A 32 -7.56 -11.78 -2.25
N GLU A 33 -6.48 -11.12 -2.69
CA GLU A 33 -5.82 -11.39 -3.97
C GLU A 33 -4.92 -12.64 -3.92
N ALA A 34 -4.30 -12.92 -2.77
CA ALA A 34 -3.37 -14.05 -2.59
C ALA A 34 -4.08 -15.40 -2.45
N GLY A 35 -5.38 -15.41 -2.11
CA GLY A 35 -6.21 -16.61 -2.14
C GLY A 35 -6.84 -17.01 -0.81
N GLY A 36 -6.67 -16.23 0.25
CA GLY A 36 -7.30 -16.50 1.54
C GLY A 36 -6.49 -16.08 2.76
N ILE A 37 -7.09 -16.33 3.94
CA ILE A 37 -6.58 -15.94 5.26
C ILE A 37 -5.21 -16.54 5.60
N GLU A 38 -4.82 -17.63 4.94
CA GLU A 38 -3.50 -18.26 5.09
C GLU A 38 -2.34 -17.33 4.69
N TYR A 39 -2.60 -16.29 3.90
CA TYR A 39 -1.60 -15.28 3.52
C TYR A 39 -1.59 -14.05 4.43
N ARG A 40 -2.40 -14.01 5.49
CA ARG A 40 -2.55 -12.82 6.33
C ARG A 40 -1.23 -12.36 6.96
N GLU A 41 -0.40 -13.28 7.46
CA GLU A 41 0.90 -12.95 8.06
C GLU A 41 1.86 -12.36 7.04
N PHE A 42 1.96 -12.99 5.85
CA PHE A 42 2.70 -12.46 4.71
C PHE A 42 2.23 -11.05 4.33
N CYS A 43 0.92 -10.84 4.21
CA CYS A 43 0.32 -9.58 3.81
C CYS A 43 0.53 -8.46 4.86
N ILE A 44 0.48 -8.79 6.15
CA ILE A 44 0.84 -7.85 7.23
C ILE A 44 2.33 -7.48 7.16
N CYS A 45 3.21 -8.46 6.95
CA CYS A 45 4.63 -8.21 6.79
C CYS A 45 4.91 -7.29 5.59
N MET A 46 4.29 -7.55 4.44
CA MET A 46 4.42 -6.71 3.25
C MET A 46 4.00 -5.26 3.53
N ALA A 47 2.85 -5.06 4.18
CA ALA A 47 2.35 -3.75 4.53
C ALA A 47 3.33 -2.98 5.44
N GLN A 48 3.89 -3.65 6.45
CA GLN A 48 4.87 -3.07 7.37
C GLN A 48 6.19 -2.76 6.67
N SER A 49 6.69 -3.68 5.84
CA SER A 49 7.92 -3.50 5.07
C SER A 49 7.83 -2.34 4.09
N ILE A 50 6.68 -2.12 3.47
CA ILE A 50 6.42 -0.94 2.63
C ILE A 50 6.42 0.32 3.50
N LEU A 51 5.64 0.33 4.59
CA LEU A 51 5.53 1.50 5.48
C LEU A 51 6.90 1.95 6.03
N ASN A 52 7.77 1.00 6.38
CA ASN A 52 9.12 1.27 6.87
C ASN A 52 10.07 1.87 5.83
N ARG A 53 9.75 1.73 4.54
CA ARG A 53 10.52 2.28 3.41
C ARG A 53 9.97 3.62 2.90
N LEU A 54 8.88 4.10 3.51
CA LEU A 54 8.36 5.45 3.28
C LEU A 54 9.08 6.47 4.19
N SER A 55 9.32 7.66 3.67
CA SER A 55 9.80 8.79 4.48
C SER A 55 8.70 9.31 5.39
N ASP A 56 9.06 10.14 6.38
CA ASP A 56 8.06 10.71 7.29
C ASP A 56 7.07 11.60 6.54
N ASP A 57 7.53 12.46 5.62
CA ASP A 57 6.67 13.22 4.71
C ASP A 57 5.69 12.34 3.90
N GLU A 58 6.11 11.13 3.50
CA GLU A 58 5.27 10.21 2.75
C GLU A 58 4.23 9.53 3.65
N LYS A 59 4.59 9.23 4.90
CA LYS A 59 3.65 8.72 5.90
C LYS A 59 2.62 9.77 6.28
N GLU A 60 3.01 11.04 6.40
CA GLU A 60 2.07 12.15 6.63
C GLU A 60 1.05 12.28 5.49
N LEU A 61 1.45 11.95 4.26
CA LEU A 61 0.52 11.93 3.11
C LEU A 61 -0.48 10.77 3.16
N LEU A 62 -0.18 9.67 3.87
CA LEU A 62 -1.17 8.61 4.16
C LEU A 62 -2.22 9.11 5.17
N ASP A 63 -1.83 10.01 6.07
CA ASP A 63 -2.70 10.63 7.07
C ASP A 63 -3.48 11.85 6.51
N ALA A 64 -3.31 12.17 5.22
CA ALA A 64 -3.98 13.30 4.60
C ALA A 64 -5.50 13.07 4.52
N ARG A 65 -6.26 13.85 5.29
CA ARG A 65 -7.74 13.77 5.34
C ARG A 65 -8.43 13.98 3.99
N ALA A 66 -7.78 14.66 3.05
CA ALA A 66 -8.30 14.88 1.70
C ALA A 66 -7.17 15.08 0.67
N VAL A 67 -7.43 14.62 -0.55
CA VAL A 67 -6.64 15.01 -1.73
C VAL A 67 -7.09 16.40 -2.18
N THR A 68 -6.13 17.30 -2.29
CA THR A 68 -6.26 18.68 -2.75
C THR A 68 -5.38 18.87 -3.98
N LEU A 69 -5.58 19.95 -4.74
CA LEU A 69 -4.71 20.28 -5.87
C LEU A 69 -3.22 20.45 -5.46
N GLY A 70 -2.96 20.86 -4.21
CA GLY A 70 -1.60 21.09 -3.70
C GLY A 70 -0.83 19.83 -3.31
N ASN A 71 -1.51 18.77 -2.87
CA ASN A 71 -0.88 17.50 -2.49
C ASN A 71 -1.17 16.34 -3.46
N ALA A 72 -2.09 16.50 -4.43
CA ALA A 72 -2.40 15.47 -5.42
C ALA A 72 -1.17 14.91 -6.15
N PRO A 73 -0.19 15.72 -6.63
CA PRO A 73 1.00 15.17 -7.28
C PRO A 73 1.88 14.35 -6.32
N LYS A 74 1.98 14.78 -5.06
CA LYS A 74 2.74 14.07 -4.03
C LYS A 74 2.09 12.74 -3.67
N ILE A 75 0.76 12.74 -3.54
CA ILE A 75 -0.03 11.53 -3.29
C ILE A 75 0.14 10.57 -4.46
N GLN A 76 0.00 11.02 -5.71
CA GLN A 76 0.20 10.17 -6.90
C GLN A 76 1.60 9.52 -6.94
N LYS A 77 2.64 10.30 -6.60
CA LYS A 77 4.00 9.81 -6.47
C LYS A 77 4.12 8.74 -5.39
N LEU A 78 3.47 8.94 -4.24
CA LEU A 78 3.42 7.96 -3.15
C LEU A 78 2.73 6.66 -3.60
N GLN A 79 1.60 6.73 -4.31
CA GLN A 79 0.91 5.52 -4.81
C GLN A 79 1.82 4.71 -5.75
N THR A 80 2.57 5.42 -6.61
CA THR A 80 3.51 4.81 -7.55
C THR A 80 4.65 4.12 -6.79
N LYS A 81 5.17 4.74 -5.73
CA LYS A 81 6.22 4.17 -4.89
C LYS A 81 5.73 2.92 -4.15
N ILE A 82 4.53 2.99 -3.54
CA ILE A 82 3.91 1.83 -2.87
C ILE A 82 3.76 0.68 -3.85
N LEU A 83 3.24 0.95 -5.05
CA LEU A 83 3.12 -0.06 -6.11
C LEU A 83 4.48 -0.69 -6.46
N GLN A 84 5.53 0.10 -6.62
CA GLN A 84 6.88 -0.41 -6.91
C GLN A 84 7.40 -1.30 -5.77
N LEU A 85 7.23 -0.87 -4.52
CA LEU A 85 7.64 -1.64 -3.34
C LEU A 85 6.86 -2.95 -3.19
N SER A 86 5.58 -2.99 -3.61
CA SER A 86 4.76 -4.20 -3.63
C SER A 86 5.26 -5.28 -4.60
N PHE A 87 6.06 -4.89 -5.60
CA PHE A 87 6.69 -5.82 -6.56
C PHE A 87 8.20 -5.97 -6.34
N ASP A 88 8.76 -5.33 -5.31
CA ASP A 88 10.17 -5.44 -5.00
C ASP A 88 10.47 -6.82 -4.42
N GLU A 89 11.31 -7.59 -5.11
CA GLU A 89 11.69 -8.95 -4.71
C GLU A 89 12.31 -8.98 -3.30
N GLN A 90 13.08 -7.97 -2.90
CA GLN A 90 13.67 -7.94 -1.56
C GLN A 90 12.61 -7.75 -0.48
N VAL A 91 11.57 -6.96 -0.77
CA VAL A 91 10.42 -6.79 0.13
C VAL A 91 9.65 -8.11 0.25
N ILE A 92 9.36 -8.75 -0.87
CA ILE A 92 8.62 -10.03 -0.90
C ILE A 92 9.39 -11.13 -0.17
N TYR A 93 10.67 -11.31 -0.47
CA TYR A 93 11.48 -12.36 0.16
C TYR A 93 11.72 -12.11 1.65
N SER A 94 11.68 -10.86 2.12
CA SER A 94 11.75 -10.57 3.55
C SER A 94 10.50 -11.00 4.34
N CYS A 95 9.43 -11.38 3.64
CA CYS A 95 8.15 -11.76 4.22
C CYS A 95 7.71 -13.19 3.91
N ALA A 96 8.45 -13.92 3.08
CA ALA A 96 8.06 -15.24 2.55
C ALA A 96 8.61 -16.43 3.37
N ASP A 97 8.94 -16.21 4.64
CA ASP A 97 9.36 -17.27 5.59
C ASP A 97 8.16 -18.07 6.11
#